data_AF-A0A9J6CTN3-F1
#
_entry.id   AF-A0A9J6CTN3-F1
#
_cell.length_a   1.000
_cell.length_b   1.000
_cell.length_c   1.000
_cell.angle_alpha   90.00
_cell.angle_beta   90.00
_cell.angle_gamma   90.00
#
_symmetry.space_group_name_H-M   'P 1'
#
loop_
_entity.id
_entity.type
_entity.pdbx_description
1 polymer ?
#
loop_
_entity_poly.entity_id
_entity_poly.type
_entity_poly.pdbx_seq_one_letter_code
_entity_poly.pdbx_strand_id
1 'polypeptide(L)'
;MLVILRIYIWSDNPACVVLSSERTPLLALFSGQHDWVFAEAHYHRRPRPLTWPSVSVSSKDTASWPAGGGRAMRRICISGSFFRNKLKYLDFLRKRCNVNPARGPYHFRAPSKILWRTVRGMLPHKTKRGSLALDRLKVFEGVPPPYHRMKRMVVPSALRVLRLNPRRRYCTLGRLGHEVGWKYQSVIESLELKRKAKAALYHKAKKSDRKLLAKAKELSAKQVEPMAKVIKSYGYAV
;
A
#
# COMPACT_ATOMS: atom_id res chain seq x y z
N MET A 1 -7.23 23.62 -25.50
CA MET A 1 -5.77 23.34 -25.42
C MET A 1 -5.54 21.88 -25.09
N LEU A 2 -5.10 21.11 -26.09
CA LEU A 2 -4.65 19.73 -25.92
C LEU A 2 -3.46 19.70 -24.94
N VAL A 3 -3.54 18.86 -23.91
CA VAL A 3 -2.39 18.48 -23.10
C VAL A 3 -2.34 16.96 -23.09
N ILE A 4 -1.47 16.43 -23.95
CA ILE A 4 -1.13 15.01 -24.06
C ILE A 4 -0.35 14.63 -22.80
N LEU A 5 -0.99 13.91 -21.88
CA LEU A 5 -0.32 13.35 -20.70
C LEU A 5 0.30 12.00 -21.07
N ARG A 6 1.62 11.99 -21.30
CA ARG A 6 2.47 10.80 -21.34
C ARG A 6 2.45 10.10 -19.99
N ILE A 7 1.81 8.94 -19.91
CA ILE A 7 1.96 8.00 -18.79
C ILE A 7 2.88 6.88 -19.29
N TYR A 8 4.15 6.90 -18.85
CA TYR A 8 5.07 5.78 -19.08
C TYR A 8 4.66 4.61 -18.17
N ILE A 9 4.28 3.48 -18.78
CA ILE A 9 4.11 2.19 -18.11
C ILE A 9 5.10 1.25 -18.80
N TRP A 10 6.14 0.87 -18.08
CA TRP A 10 7.16 -0.09 -18.51
C TRP A 10 6.54 -1.50 -18.61
N SER A 11 7.00 -2.28 -19.58
CA SER A 11 6.47 -3.59 -20.01
C SER A 11 7.60 -4.62 -20.08
N ASP A 12 7.36 -5.83 -19.58
CA ASP A 12 8.33 -6.94 -19.51
C ASP A 12 8.53 -7.69 -20.85
N ASN A 13 8.57 -7.01 -22.01
CA ASN A 13 8.82 -7.71 -23.28
C ASN A 13 9.64 -6.85 -24.26
N PRO A 14 10.82 -7.31 -24.75
CA PRO A 14 11.78 -6.50 -25.51
C PRO A 14 11.39 -6.10 -26.94
N ALA A 15 10.18 -6.40 -27.43
CA ALA A 15 9.74 -5.97 -28.77
C ALA A 15 8.93 -4.66 -28.69
N CYS A 16 9.62 -3.52 -28.69
CA CYS A 16 9.05 -2.21 -28.91
C CYS A 16 9.00 -1.88 -30.41
N VAL A 17 7.80 -1.65 -30.96
CA VAL A 17 7.64 -0.79 -32.14
C VAL A 17 7.20 0.58 -31.64
N VAL A 18 8.15 1.52 -31.65
CA VAL A 18 7.95 2.94 -31.35
C VAL A 18 7.87 3.68 -32.68
N LEU A 19 6.71 4.24 -33.00
CA LEU A 19 6.64 5.34 -33.97
C LEU A 19 6.96 6.63 -33.21
N SER A 20 8.19 7.13 -33.39
CA SER A 20 8.54 8.52 -33.08
C SER A 20 9.35 9.11 -34.24
N SER A 21 8.86 10.19 -34.85
CA SER A 21 9.73 11.08 -35.60
C SER A 21 10.54 11.93 -34.60
N GLU A 22 11.87 11.71 -34.61
CA GLU A 22 12.96 12.71 -34.46
C GLU A 22 12.99 13.60 -33.19
N ARG A 23 14.07 13.77 -32.40
CA ARG A 23 15.54 13.53 -32.49
C ARG A 23 16.11 13.34 -31.05
N THR A 24 17.20 12.58 -30.95
CA THR A 24 18.05 12.14 -29.81
C THR A 24 19.01 13.23 -29.24
N PRO A 25 19.95 12.95 -28.29
CA PRO A 25 19.93 12.15 -27.05
C PRO A 25 20.64 12.84 -25.83
N LEU A 26 20.38 12.35 -24.60
CA LEU A 26 21.42 12.20 -23.57
C LEU A 26 21.02 11.04 -22.65
N LEU A 27 21.82 9.96 -22.69
CA LEU A 27 21.61 8.72 -21.98
C LEU A 27 21.83 8.88 -20.46
N ALA A 28 20.89 8.39 -19.67
CA ALA A 28 21.18 7.87 -18.33
C ALA A 28 20.45 6.53 -18.17
N LEU A 29 21.20 5.44 -18.37
CA LEU A 29 20.81 4.08 -18.08
C LEU A 29 20.67 3.90 -16.56
N PHE A 30 19.45 3.67 -16.07
CA PHE A 30 19.24 3.02 -14.79
C PHE A 30 18.42 1.75 -15.04
N SER A 31 19.14 0.65 -15.22
CA SER A 31 18.63 -0.72 -15.22
C SER A 31 18.21 -1.14 -13.81
N GLY A 32 17.00 -1.68 -13.67
CA GLY A 32 16.63 -2.54 -12.53
C GLY A 32 15.45 -2.05 -11.70
N GLN A 33 14.23 -2.39 -12.10
CA GLN A 33 13.05 -2.29 -11.24
C GLN A 33 12.61 -3.69 -10.81
N HIS A 34 12.74 -3.94 -9.50
CA HIS A 34 12.25 -5.13 -8.83
C HIS A 34 10.79 -5.45 -9.22
N ASP A 35 10.50 -6.72 -9.53
CA ASP A 35 9.26 -7.27 -10.09
C ASP A 35 7.95 -6.97 -9.32
N TRP A 36 8.01 -6.26 -8.19
CA TRP A 36 6.86 -5.90 -7.38
C TRP A 36 6.99 -4.49 -6.81
N VAL A 37 6.45 -3.50 -7.54
CA VAL A 37 6.30 -2.12 -7.05
C VAL A 37 4.83 -1.87 -6.68
N PHE A 38 4.59 -1.64 -5.39
CA PHE A 38 3.31 -1.16 -4.88
C PHE A 38 3.40 0.37 -4.72
N ALA A 39 2.85 1.15 -5.66
CA ALA A 39 2.89 2.62 -5.63
C ALA A 39 1.65 3.27 -6.28
N GLU A 40 1.32 4.46 -5.77
CA GLU A 40 0.05 5.20 -5.93
C GLU A 40 0.17 6.38 -6.90
N ALA A 41 -0.95 6.79 -7.49
CA ALA A 41 -1.11 7.91 -8.40
C ALA A 41 -1.08 9.29 -7.70
N HIS A 42 -0.48 10.30 -8.33
CA HIS A 42 -0.45 11.69 -7.88
C HIS A 42 -1.43 12.57 -8.68
N TYR A 43 -2.07 13.54 -8.00
CA TYR A 43 -2.77 14.67 -8.63
C TYR A 43 -2.32 15.97 -7.96
N HIS A 44 -2.07 17.02 -8.75
CA HIS A 44 -1.82 18.39 -8.27
C HIS A 44 -2.87 19.37 -8.84
N ARG A 45 -3.57 20.03 -7.89
CA ARG A 45 -4.24 21.36 -7.87
C ARG A 45 -5.27 21.81 -8.95
N ARG A 46 -6.49 22.10 -8.42
CA ARG A 46 -7.63 22.98 -8.83
C ARG A 46 -8.76 22.37 -9.70
N PRO A 47 -10.02 22.88 -9.60
CA PRO A 47 -10.90 23.04 -8.43
C PRO A 47 -11.93 21.89 -8.33
N ARG A 48 -12.54 21.70 -7.15
CA ARG A 48 -13.30 20.49 -6.77
C ARG A 48 -14.69 20.39 -7.42
N PRO A 49 -15.07 19.19 -7.88
CA PRO A 49 -16.41 18.65 -7.71
C PRO A 49 -16.36 17.43 -6.77
N LEU A 50 -17.09 17.49 -5.65
CA LEU A 50 -17.53 16.38 -4.78
C LEU A 50 -16.68 15.08 -4.79
N THR A 51 -15.37 15.17 -4.51
CA THR A 51 -14.51 13.99 -4.34
C THR A 51 -14.64 13.42 -2.93
N TRP A 52 -14.83 12.11 -2.83
CA TRP A 52 -14.66 11.38 -1.57
C TRP A 52 -13.23 11.50 -1.02
N PRO A 53 -13.01 11.33 0.31
CA PRO A 53 -11.74 11.68 0.93
C PRO A 53 -10.62 10.73 0.52
N SER A 54 -9.41 11.28 0.37
CA SER A 54 -8.14 10.58 0.20
C SER A 54 -8.08 9.27 1.00
N VAL A 55 -7.97 8.14 0.30
CA VAL A 55 -7.77 6.83 0.91
C VAL A 55 -6.31 6.73 1.31
N SER A 56 -6.03 6.58 2.61
CA SER A 56 -4.67 6.49 3.13
C SER A 56 -4.34 5.05 3.53
N VAL A 57 -3.32 4.46 2.90
CA VAL A 57 -2.78 3.15 3.30
C VAL A 57 -1.70 3.38 4.35
N SER A 58 -2.04 3.23 5.63
CA SER A 58 -1.09 3.41 6.73
C SER A 58 -0.43 2.08 7.10
N SER A 59 0.84 1.91 6.74
CA SER A 59 1.67 0.76 7.17
C SER A 59 2.78 1.12 8.16
N LYS A 60 2.82 2.36 8.68
CA LYS A 60 3.75 2.78 9.75
C LYS A 60 3.01 3.08 11.05
N ASP A 61 2.83 2.05 11.88
CA ASP A 61 2.61 2.19 13.32
C ASP A 61 3.52 1.15 14.02
N THR A 62 4.84 1.39 13.96
CA THR A 62 5.85 0.71 14.78
C THR A 62 6.71 1.77 15.46
N ALA A 63 6.12 2.53 16.38
CA ALA A 63 6.85 3.32 17.38
C ALA A 63 5.92 3.60 18.57
N SER A 64 6.23 2.95 19.70
CA SER A 64 5.91 3.32 21.09
C SER A 64 4.48 3.76 21.45
N TRP A 65 3.60 2.84 21.83
CA TRP A 65 2.41 3.08 22.68
C TRP A 65 2.19 1.86 23.61
N PRO A 66 1.66 2.05 24.84
CA PRO A 66 1.70 1.07 25.92
C PRO A 66 0.90 -0.20 25.62
N ALA A 67 1.25 -1.27 26.32
CA ALA A 67 0.71 -2.61 26.18
C ALA A 67 -0.83 -2.63 26.20
N GLY A 68 -1.45 -2.80 25.02
CA GLY A 68 -2.90 -2.90 24.90
C GLY A 68 -3.40 -2.50 23.52
N GLY A 69 -3.37 -3.41 22.55
CA GLY A 69 -4.09 -3.23 21.29
C GLY A 69 -3.28 -3.51 20.04
N GLY A 70 -2.89 -4.77 19.84
CA GLY A 70 -2.29 -5.19 18.59
C GLY A 70 -3.28 -5.10 17.43
N ARG A 71 -3.04 -4.24 16.42
CA ARG A 71 -3.78 -4.32 15.13
C ARG A 71 -2.85 -4.14 13.93
N ALA A 72 -2.49 -5.24 13.26
CA ALA A 72 -1.85 -5.21 11.95
C ALA A 72 -2.92 -5.43 10.87
N MET A 73 -2.70 -4.81 9.72
CA MET A 73 -3.54 -4.88 8.52
C MET A 73 -5.04 -4.67 8.78
N ARG A 74 -5.37 -3.58 9.48
CA ARG A 74 -6.75 -3.20 9.82
C ARG A 74 -7.03 -1.70 9.66
N ARG A 75 -6.10 -0.93 9.11
CA ARG A 75 -6.16 0.54 9.18
C ARG A 75 -5.77 1.21 7.88
N ILE A 76 -6.49 0.85 6.81
CA ILE A 76 -6.78 1.88 5.81
C ILE A 76 -7.63 2.92 6.52
N CYS A 77 -7.16 4.16 6.48
CA CYS A 77 -7.79 5.28 7.17
C CYS A 77 -8.48 6.18 6.16
N ILE A 78 -9.66 6.65 6.54
CA ILE A 78 -10.42 7.65 5.79
C ILE A 78 -10.57 8.87 6.71
N SER A 79 -10.33 10.06 6.17
CA SER A 79 -10.47 11.30 6.94
C SER A 79 -11.94 11.59 7.30
N GLY A 80 -12.12 12.31 8.41
CA GLY A 80 -13.43 12.63 8.98
C GLY A 80 -13.91 11.62 10.02
N SER A 81 -14.95 12.02 10.76
CA SER A 81 -15.50 11.20 11.84
C SER A 81 -16.06 9.88 11.33
N PHE A 82 -16.06 8.88 12.22
CA PHE A 82 -16.66 7.59 11.96
C PHE A 82 -18.11 7.70 11.51
N PHE A 83 -18.92 8.45 12.27
CA PHE A 83 -20.34 8.66 11.98
C PHE A 83 -20.59 9.24 10.58
N ARG A 84 -19.82 10.27 10.19
CA ARG A 84 -19.94 10.87 8.86
C ARG A 84 -19.69 9.86 7.75
N ASN A 85 -18.64 9.06 7.89
CA ASN A 85 -18.28 8.06 6.88
C ASN A 85 -19.28 6.89 6.85
N LYS A 86 -19.89 6.55 8.00
CA LYS A 86 -20.99 5.58 8.08
C LYS A 86 -22.23 6.08 7.34
N LEU A 87 -22.71 7.30 7.59
CA LEU A 87 -23.88 7.87 6.89
C LEU A 87 -23.67 7.88 5.37
N LYS A 88 -22.48 8.31 4.96
CA LYS A 88 -21.99 8.27 3.59
C LYS A 88 -22.06 6.88 2.96
N TYR A 89 -21.67 5.85 3.72
CA TYR A 89 -21.75 4.47 3.27
C TYR A 89 -23.19 3.96 3.22
N LEU A 90 -24.03 4.33 4.21
CA LEU A 90 -25.45 3.98 4.26
C LEU A 90 -26.23 4.58 3.08
N ASP A 91 -25.90 5.82 2.66
CA ASP A 91 -26.45 6.41 1.43
C ASP A 91 -26.12 5.56 0.20
N PHE A 92 -24.88 5.08 0.09
CA PHE A 92 -24.51 4.15 -0.98
C PHE A 92 -25.33 2.86 -0.96
N LEU A 93 -25.75 2.36 0.20
CA LEU A 93 -26.60 1.15 0.30
C LEU A 93 -28.03 1.36 -0.16
N ARG A 94 -28.52 2.59 -0.15
CA ARG A 94 -29.86 2.90 -0.63
C ARG A 94 -29.93 2.84 -2.16
N LYS A 95 -28.79 2.93 -2.85
CA LYS A 95 -28.69 2.91 -4.32
C LYS A 95 -28.88 1.49 -4.85
N ARG A 96 -30.12 1.13 -5.13
CA ARG A 96 -30.52 -0.15 -5.74
C ARG A 96 -31.25 0.08 -7.06
N CYS A 97 -31.21 -0.91 -7.95
CA CYS A 97 -32.09 -0.93 -9.11
C CYS A 97 -33.53 -1.21 -8.64
N ASN A 98 -34.51 -0.40 -9.06
CA ASN A 98 -35.89 -0.54 -8.60
C ASN A 98 -36.54 -1.82 -9.14
N VAL A 99 -36.31 -2.15 -10.42
CA VAL A 99 -36.93 -3.31 -11.09
C VAL A 99 -36.37 -4.64 -10.62
N ASN A 100 -35.04 -4.78 -10.56
CA ASN A 100 -34.39 -5.99 -10.08
C ASN A 100 -33.12 -5.63 -9.29
N PRO A 101 -33.16 -5.70 -7.95
CA PRO A 101 -32.01 -5.37 -7.11
C PRO A 101 -30.73 -6.17 -7.42
N ALA A 102 -30.85 -7.40 -7.94
CA ALA A 102 -29.71 -8.26 -8.25
C ALA A 102 -28.84 -7.75 -9.42
N ARG A 103 -29.43 -7.00 -10.36
CA ARG A 103 -28.73 -6.35 -11.48
C ARG A 103 -28.11 -5.00 -11.09
N GLY A 104 -28.47 -4.49 -9.90
CA GLY A 104 -28.06 -3.17 -9.44
C GLY A 104 -26.60 -3.08 -8.98
N PRO A 105 -26.23 -1.96 -8.35
CA PRO A 105 -24.89 -1.78 -7.78
C PRO A 105 -24.60 -2.79 -6.67
N TYR A 106 -23.46 -3.49 -6.75
CA TYR A 106 -23.03 -4.40 -5.68
C TYR A 106 -22.41 -3.65 -4.49
N HIS A 107 -22.93 -3.93 -3.28
CA HIS A 107 -22.47 -3.32 -2.03
C HIS A 107 -21.54 -4.26 -1.24
N PHE A 108 -20.25 -4.28 -1.59
CA PHE A 108 -19.27 -5.12 -0.89
C PHE A 108 -18.94 -4.62 0.53
N ARG A 109 -19.01 -5.49 1.55
CA ARG A 109 -18.78 -5.09 2.96
C ARG A 109 -17.33 -5.24 3.43
N ALA A 110 -16.58 -6.14 2.79
CA ALA A 110 -15.19 -6.39 3.14
C ALA A 110 -14.32 -5.15 2.83
N PRO A 111 -13.42 -4.72 3.74
CA PRO A 111 -12.56 -3.55 3.52
C PRO A 111 -11.73 -3.65 2.22
N SER A 112 -11.32 -4.85 1.83
CA SER A 112 -10.50 -5.15 0.66
C SER A 112 -11.27 -4.87 -0.62
N LYS A 113 -12.53 -5.28 -0.65
CA LYS A 113 -13.44 -5.03 -1.77
C LYS A 113 -13.90 -3.58 -1.81
N ILE A 114 -13.99 -2.89 -0.66
CA ILE A 114 -14.20 -1.45 -0.63
C ILE A 114 -13.01 -0.72 -1.29
N LEU A 115 -11.77 -1.07 -0.92
CA LEU A 115 -10.57 -0.52 -1.56
C LEU A 115 -10.52 -0.84 -3.06
N TRP A 116 -10.72 -2.11 -3.43
CA TRP A 116 -10.74 -2.54 -4.83
C TRP A 116 -11.78 -1.75 -5.65
N ARG A 117 -12.97 -1.51 -5.08
CA ARG A 117 -14.00 -0.69 -5.74
C ARG A 117 -13.56 0.77 -5.91
N THR A 118 -12.85 1.35 -4.93
CA THR A 118 -12.30 2.70 -5.08
C THR A 118 -11.26 2.78 -6.19
N VAL A 119 -10.33 1.81 -6.27
CA VAL A 119 -9.31 1.76 -7.34
C VAL A 119 -9.96 1.53 -8.70
N ARG A 120 -10.93 0.60 -8.80
CA ARG A 120 -11.72 0.39 -10.02
C ARG A 120 -12.43 1.65 -10.50
N GLY A 121 -12.90 2.50 -9.58
CA GLY A 121 -13.55 3.77 -9.91
C GLY A 121 -12.60 4.82 -10.50
N MET A 122 -11.29 4.70 -10.26
CA MET A 122 -10.26 5.59 -10.79
C MET A 122 -9.70 5.12 -12.15
N LEU A 123 -10.03 3.90 -12.59
CA LEU A 123 -9.51 3.30 -13.81
C LEU A 123 -10.59 3.15 -14.89
N PRO A 124 -10.23 3.26 -16.19
CA PRO A 124 -11.13 2.99 -17.31
C PRO A 124 -11.35 1.48 -17.50
N HIS A 125 -11.93 0.83 -16.49
CA HIS A 125 -12.03 -0.64 -16.36
C HIS A 125 -12.93 -1.33 -17.39
N LYS A 126 -13.72 -0.58 -18.16
CA LYS A 126 -14.50 -1.13 -19.27
C LYS A 126 -13.63 -1.45 -20.49
N THR A 127 -12.45 -0.84 -20.58
CA THR A 127 -11.48 -1.12 -21.65
C THR A 127 -10.62 -2.33 -21.31
N LYS A 128 -10.09 -3.03 -22.33
CA LYS A 128 -9.18 -4.18 -22.14
C LYS A 128 -7.96 -3.80 -21.28
N ARG A 129 -7.34 -2.64 -21.55
CA ARG A 129 -6.21 -2.11 -20.76
C ARG A 129 -6.57 -1.91 -19.29
N GLY A 130 -7.75 -1.34 -19.02
CA GLY A 130 -8.22 -1.12 -17.64
C GLY A 130 -8.53 -2.43 -16.90
N SER A 131 -9.07 -3.43 -17.60
CA SER A 131 -9.29 -4.77 -17.04
C SER A 131 -7.98 -5.43 -16.64
N LEU A 132 -6.98 -5.45 -17.54
CA LEU A 132 -5.66 -6.02 -17.25
C LEU A 132 -4.96 -5.34 -16.08
N ALA A 133 -5.15 -4.03 -15.90
CA ALA A 133 -4.63 -3.30 -14.73
C ALA A 133 -5.28 -3.75 -13.43
N LEU A 134 -6.58 -4.07 -13.43
CA LEU A 134 -7.28 -4.61 -12.26
C LEU A 134 -6.88 -6.06 -11.96
N ASP A 135 -6.57 -6.86 -12.98
CA ASP A 135 -6.14 -8.25 -12.81
C ASP A 135 -4.78 -8.35 -12.11
N ARG A 136 -3.91 -7.35 -12.33
CA ARG A 136 -2.63 -7.21 -11.62
C ARG A 136 -2.80 -6.84 -10.14
N LEU A 137 -3.92 -6.19 -9.78
CA LEU A 137 -4.17 -5.73 -8.42
C LEU A 137 -4.76 -6.84 -7.54
N LYS A 138 -4.00 -7.25 -6.52
CA LYS A 138 -4.48 -8.18 -5.47
C LYS A 138 -4.63 -7.45 -4.14
N VAL A 139 -5.80 -7.55 -3.53
CA VAL A 139 -6.12 -6.88 -2.24
C VAL A 139 -6.63 -7.92 -1.25
N PHE A 140 -5.99 -7.97 -0.08
CA PHE A 140 -6.32 -8.93 0.98
C PHE A 140 -6.64 -8.22 2.30
N GLU A 141 -7.46 -8.86 3.11
CA GLU A 141 -7.64 -8.53 4.52
C GLU A 141 -6.69 -9.38 5.37
N GLY A 142 -5.87 -8.76 6.21
CA GLY A 142 -4.76 -9.47 6.84
C GLY A 142 -3.60 -9.73 5.88
N VAL A 143 -2.59 -10.48 6.35
CA VAL A 143 -1.41 -10.85 5.55
C VAL A 143 -1.34 -12.37 5.38
N PRO A 144 -1.70 -12.91 4.19
CA PRO A 144 -1.75 -14.35 3.97
C PRO A 144 -0.36 -15.02 3.87
N PRO A 145 -0.31 -16.38 3.92
CA PRO A 145 0.93 -17.18 3.98
C PRO A 145 2.02 -16.99 2.89
N PRO A 146 1.77 -16.57 1.64
CA PRO A 146 2.90 -16.20 0.77
C PRO A 146 3.52 -14.85 1.16
N TYR A 147 2.72 -13.90 1.65
CA TYR A 147 3.14 -12.51 1.85
C TYR A 147 3.68 -12.21 3.26
N HIS A 148 3.41 -13.05 4.26
CA HIS A 148 3.85 -12.79 5.64
C HIS A 148 5.37 -12.77 5.83
N ARG A 149 6.12 -13.49 4.98
CA ARG A 149 7.59 -13.56 4.98
C ARG A 149 8.24 -12.45 4.16
N MET A 150 7.49 -11.84 3.26
CA MET A 150 7.99 -10.79 2.37
C MET A 150 8.08 -9.44 3.09
N LYS A 151 9.06 -8.63 2.69
CA LYS A 151 9.18 -7.25 3.17
C LYS A 151 8.03 -6.42 2.59
N ARG A 152 7.27 -5.77 3.46
CA ARG A 152 6.18 -4.88 3.07
C ARG A 152 6.70 -3.46 2.87
N MET A 153 6.31 -2.85 1.75
CA MET A 153 6.65 -1.47 1.44
C MET A 153 5.61 -0.49 2.01
N VAL A 154 5.99 0.77 2.07
CA VAL A 154 5.14 1.86 2.55
C VAL A 154 5.11 2.94 1.48
N VAL A 155 3.92 3.50 1.21
CA VAL A 155 3.75 4.65 0.32
C VAL A 155 3.67 5.92 1.18
N PRO A 156 4.74 6.74 1.28
CA PRO A 156 4.77 7.88 2.20
C PRO A 156 3.74 8.95 1.84
N SER A 157 3.47 9.15 0.55
CA SER A 157 2.47 10.08 0.05
C SER A 157 1.05 9.75 0.52
N ALA A 158 0.76 8.50 0.86
CA ALA A 158 -0.56 8.07 1.32
C ALA A 158 -0.68 8.04 2.85
N LEU A 159 0.39 8.29 3.61
CA LEU A 159 0.37 8.06 5.06
C LEU A 159 -0.51 9.08 5.78
N ARG A 160 -1.46 8.59 6.59
CA ARG A 160 -2.31 9.42 7.45
C ARG A 160 -1.50 10.39 8.31
N VAL A 161 -0.43 9.91 8.95
CA VAL A 161 0.41 10.69 9.86
C VAL A 161 1.04 11.89 9.17
N LEU A 162 1.39 11.75 7.89
CA LEU A 162 2.01 12.82 7.10
C LEU A 162 0.98 13.74 6.45
N ARG A 163 -0.18 13.21 6.06
CA ARG A 163 -1.19 13.96 5.28
C ARG A 163 -2.28 14.63 6.10
N LEU A 164 -2.62 14.09 7.27
CA LEU A 164 -3.73 14.57 8.09
C LEU A 164 -3.20 15.26 9.33
N ASN A 165 -3.73 16.45 9.63
CA ASN A 165 -3.42 17.14 10.89
C ASN A 165 -3.79 16.23 12.10
N PRO A 166 -2.90 16.06 13.09
CA PRO A 166 -3.11 15.17 14.24
C PRO A 166 -4.44 15.38 14.99
N ARG A 167 -4.95 16.61 15.06
CA ARG A 167 -6.20 16.93 15.76
C ARG A 167 -7.46 16.48 15.00
N ARG A 168 -7.35 16.13 13.72
CA ARG A 168 -8.51 15.77 12.88
C ARG A 168 -8.92 14.31 13.09
N ARG A 169 -10.20 14.11 13.39
CA ARG A 169 -10.81 12.77 13.52
C ARG A 169 -10.73 12.01 12.19
N TYR A 170 -10.51 10.71 12.29
CA TYR A 170 -10.46 9.78 11.17
C TYR A 170 -11.23 8.50 11.50
N CYS A 171 -11.51 7.72 10.46
CA CYS A 171 -12.21 6.44 10.53
C CYS A 171 -11.28 5.34 10.03
N THR A 172 -11.37 4.15 10.63
CA THR A 172 -10.69 2.95 10.13
C THR A 172 -11.66 2.11 9.31
N LEU A 173 -11.21 1.67 8.14
CA LEU A 173 -12.05 0.92 7.21
C LEU A 173 -12.52 -0.42 7.80
N GLY A 174 -11.69 -1.05 8.63
CA GLY A 174 -12.06 -2.28 9.33
C GLY A 174 -13.22 -2.12 10.31
N ARG A 175 -13.35 -0.96 10.97
CA ARG A 175 -14.52 -0.65 11.82
C ARG A 175 -15.75 -0.35 10.96
N LEU A 176 -15.57 0.46 9.91
CA LEU A 176 -16.65 0.81 8.99
C LEU A 176 -17.26 -0.44 8.37
N GLY A 177 -16.42 -1.33 7.81
CA GLY A 177 -16.84 -2.60 7.21
C GLY A 177 -17.66 -3.47 8.16
N HIS A 178 -17.21 -3.60 9.41
CA HIS A 178 -17.92 -4.40 10.42
C HIS A 178 -19.32 -3.88 10.71
N GLU A 179 -19.46 -2.58 10.98
CA GLU A 179 -20.76 -1.97 11.27
C GLU A 179 -21.74 -1.99 10.09
N VAL A 180 -21.24 -2.14 8.86
CA VAL A 180 -22.09 -2.24 7.65
C VAL A 180 -22.33 -3.69 7.21
N GLY A 181 -21.95 -4.68 8.03
CA GLY A 181 -22.28 -6.10 7.83
C GLY A 181 -21.11 -7.02 7.48
N TRP A 182 -19.86 -6.63 7.71
CA TRP A 182 -18.71 -7.52 7.51
C TRP A 182 -18.49 -8.45 8.72
N LYS A 183 -18.65 -9.76 8.47
CA LYS A 183 -18.67 -10.81 9.51
C LYS A 183 -17.29 -11.27 9.98
N TYR A 184 -16.27 -11.24 9.12
CA TYR A 184 -14.99 -11.90 9.37
C TYR A 184 -13.97 -11.08 10.18
N GLN A 185 -14.43 -10.01 10.85
CA GLN A 185 -13.54 -9.11 11.57
C GLN A 185 -12.77 -9.83 12.69
N SER A 186 -13.48 -10.59 13.53
CA SER A 186 -12.90 -11.35 14.65
C SER A 186 -11.95 -12.47 14.17
N VAL A 187 -12.30 -13.15 13.08
CA VAL A 187 -11.47 -14.20 12.48
C VAL A 187 -10.12 -13.63 12.06
N ILE A 188 -10.12 -12.51 11.32
CA ILE A 188 -8.89 -11.88 10.85
C ILE A 188 -8.06 -11.34 12.02
N GLU A 189 -8.69 -10.82 13.07
CA GLU A 189 -8.00 -10.42 14.29
C GLU A 189 -7.22 -11.58 14.92
N SER A 190 -7.86 -12.73 15.09
CA SER A 190 -7.21 -13.93 15.63
C SER A 190 -6.02 -14.39 14.78
N LEU A 191 -6.17 -14.35 13.45
CA LEU A 191 -5.11 -14.75 12.51
C LEU A 191 -3.93 -13.76 12.53
N GLU A 192 -4.21 -12.46 12.61
CA GLU A 192 -3.18 -11.43 12.72
C GLU A 192 -2.45 -11.48 14.07
N LEU A 193 -3.13 -11.82 15.17
CA LEU A 193 -2.49 -12.05 16.47
C LEU A 193 -1.53 -13.23 16.40
N LYS A 194 -1.96 -14.37 15.85
CA LYS A 194 -1.10 -15.55 15.62
C LYS A 194 0.11 -15.19 14.75
N ARG A 195 -0.09 -14.43 13.67
CA ARG A 195 0.98 -13.99 12.77
C ARG A 195 1.99 -13.08 13.47
N LYS A 196 1.52 -12.15 14.30
CA LYS A 196 2.37 -11.23 15.06
C LYS A 196 3.22 -11.95 16.10
N ALA A 197 2.66 -12.94 16.79
CA ALA A 197 3.41 -13.76 17.74
C ALA A 197 4.59 -14.45 17.02
N LYS A 198 4.32 -15.11 15.88
CA LYS A 198 5.37 -15.72 15.03
C LYS A 198 6.41 -14.70 14.57
N ALA A 199 5.97 -13.52 14.12
CA ALA A 199 6.85 -12.45 13.67
C ALA A 199 7.73 -11.88 14.80
N ALA A 200 7.22 -11.81 16.03
CA ALA A 200 7.97 -11.35 17.19
C ALA A 200 9.08 -12.33 17.57
N LEU A 201 8.81 -13.64 17.53
CA LEU A 201 9.82 -14.69 17.73
C LEU A 201 10.92 -14.59 16.66
N TYR A 202 10.54 -14.50 15.38
CA TYR A 202 11.49 -14.30 14.28
C TYR A 202 12.35 -13.05 14.48
N HIS A 203 11.74 -11.93 14.88
CA HIS A 203 12.47 -10.68 15.10
C HIS A 203 13.42 -10.77 16.29
N LYS A 204 13.05 -11.49 17.36
CA LYS A 204 13.92 -11.72 18.54
C LYS A 204 15.18 -12.48 18.13
N ALA A 205 15.03 -13.59 17.39
CA ALA A 205 16.15 -14.37 16.86
C ALA A 205 17.01 -13.52 15.91
N LYS A 206 16.40 -12.83 14.94
CA LYS A 206 17.13 -11.95 14.03
C LYS A 206 17.90 -10.83 14.76
N LYS A 207 17.37 -10.33 15.88
CA LYS A 207 18.04 -9.30 16.69
C LYS A 207 19.24 -9.89 17.44
N SER A 208 19.17 -11.11 17.97
CA SER A 208 20.35 -11.76 18.57
C SER A 208 21.42 -12.02 17.52
N ASP A 209 21.04 -12.54 16.36
CA ASP A 209 21.98 -12.85 15.27
C ASP A 209 22.68 -11.59 14.78
N ARG A 210 21.94 -10.49 14.63
CA ARG A 210 22.52 -9.19 14.24
C ARG A 210 23.51 -8.65 15.28
N LYS A 211 23.29 -8.91 16.58
CA LYS A 211 24.23 -8.52 17.64
C LYS A 211 25.50 -9.36 17.59
N LEU A 212 25.37 -10.67 17.39
CA LEU A 212 26.53 -11.56 17.23
C LEU A 212 27.35 -11.20 15.99
N LEU A 213 26.68 -10.90 14.88
CA LEU A 213 27.32 -10.44 13.66
C LEU A 213 28.04 -9.11 13.85
N ALA A 214 27.50 -8.17 14.64
CA ALA A 214 28.21 -6.93 14.99
C ALA A 214 29.49 -7.20 15.79
N LYS A 215 29.44 -8.06 16.81
CA LYS A 215 30.63 -8.47 17.58
C LYS A 215 31.68 -9.16 16.71
N ALA A 216 31.26 -10.05 15.82
CA ALA A 216 32.16 -10.73 14.89
C ALA A 216 32.85 -9.76 13.92
N LYS A 217 32.14 -8.72 13.48
CA LYS A 217 32.72 -7.63 12.67
C LYS A 217 33.75 -6.82 13.44
N GLU A 218 33.49 -6.50 14.71
CA GLU A 218 34.46 -5.78 15.57
C GLU A 218 35.75 -6.58 15.74
N LEU A 219 35.66 -7.89 15.98
CA LEU A 219 36.83 -8.76 16.13
C LEU A 219 37.66 -8.88 14.85
N SER A 220 37.01 -8.92 13.68
CA SER A 220 37.66 -9.06 12.37
C SER A 220 38.11 -7.72 11.75
N ALA A 221 37.80 -6.58 12.38
CA ALA A 221 38.02 -5.25 11.80
C ALA A 221 39.47 -4.99 11.34
N LYS A 222 40.47 -5.47 12.08
CA LYS A 222 41.89 -5.32 11.74
C LYS A 222 42.27 -6.04 10.44
N GLN A 223 41.69 -7.21 10.19
CA GLN A 223 41.98 -8.00 8.99
C GLN A 223 41.33 -7.39 7.73
N VAL A 224 40.18 -6.74 7.92
CA VAL A 224 39.38 -6.17 6.81
C VAL A 224 39.77 -4.73 6.48
N GLU A 225 40.60 -4.08 7.30
CA GLU A 225 41.03 -2.68 7.14
C GLU A 225 41.49 -2.28 5.71
N PRO A 226 42.38 -3.04 5.01
CA PRO A 226 42.82 -2.65 3.67
C PRO A 226 41.65 -2.66 2.66
N MET A 227 40.76 -3.64 2.75
CA MET A 227 39.56 -3.72 1.91
C MET A 227 38.54 -2.64 2.28
N ALA A 228 38.41 -2.33 3.58
CA ALA A 228 37.52 -1.28 4.05
C ALA A 228 37.93 0.10 3.53
N LYS A 229 39.23 0.40 3.41
CA LYS A 229 39.74 1.65 2.81
C LYS A 229 39.30 1.81 1.36
N VAL A 230 39.38 0.73 0.57
CA VAL A 230 38.92 0.70 -0.83
C VAL A 230 37.39 0.85 -0.91
N ILE A 231 36.63 0.18 -0.05
CA ILE A 231 35.17 0.33 -0.05
C ILE A 231 34.75 1.76 0.34
N LYS A 232 35.49 2.38 1.26
CA LYS A 232 35.27 3.76 1.69
C LYS A 232 35.62 4.78 0.60
N SER A 233 36.61 4.52 -0.26
CA SER A 233 36.90 5.40 -1.41
C SER A 233 35.76 5.43 -2.42
N TYR A 234 34.96 4.36 -2.52
CA TYR A 234 33.73 4.33 -3.32
C TYR A 234 32.51 4.98 -2.62
N GLY A 235 32.70 5.58 -1.43
CA GLY A 235 31.66 6.30 -0.70
C GLY A 235 30.71 5.44 0.12
N TYR A 236 30.97 4.13 0.24
CA TYR A 236 30.20 3.26 1.12
C TYR A 236 30.63 3.41 2.58
N ALA A 237 29.66 3.48 3.49
CA ALA A 237 29.91 3.36 4.92
C ALA A 237 30.12 1.88 5.27
N VAL A 238 31.33 1.54 5.71
CA VAL A 238 31.73 0.20 6.18
C VAL A 238 31.60 0.10 7.69
#